data_AF-B8FD87-F1
#
_entry.id   AF-B8FD87-F1
#
_cell.length_a   1.000
_cell.length_b   1.000
_cell.length_c   1.000
_cell.angle_alpha   90.00
_cell.angle_beta   90.00
_cell.angle_gamma   90.00
#
_symmetry.space_group_name_H-M   'P 1'
#
loop_
_entity.id
_entity.type
_entity.pdbx_description
1 polymer ?
#
loop_
_entity_poly.entity_id
_entity_poly.type
_entity_poly.pdbx_seq_one_letter_code
_entity_poly.pdbx_strand_id
1 'polypeptide(L)'
;MEKPKALAVLQIITGAGIICFWIAFFTVGLAPENPPDGYFAFEHSFPLPDGVLCLGLIASGILLLKGSPKGRTLGLISAGGLLFLGLIDFSFNIQNGMYAMGLGESLPNMFINAWCVGLGAALAVRLGKPISS
;
A
#
# COMPACT_ATOMS: atom_id res chain seq x y z
N MET A 1 24.30 -7.32 11.93
CA MET A 1 23.02 -7.23 11.17
C MET A 1 22.93 -5.87 10.50
N GLU A 2 22.94 -5.80 9.17
CA GLU A 2 22.50 -4.57 8.49
C GLU A 2 21.03 -4.33 8.84
N LYS A 3 20.75 -3.22 9.53
CA LYS A 3 19.37 -2.78 9.74
C LYS A 3 18.76 -2.52 8.37
N PRO A 4 17.58 -3.05 8.01
CA PRO A 4 16.92 -2.76 6.73
C PRO A 4 16.34 -1.34 6.73
N LYS A 5 17.20 -0.33 6.94
CA LYS A 5 16.81 1.08 7.14
C LYS A 5 15.99 1.58 5.95
N ALA A 6 16.38 1.22 4.74
CA ALA A 6 15.62 1.57 3.53
C ALA A 6 14.19 1.03 3.58
N LEU A 7 13.99 -0.27 3.84
CA LEU A 7 12.64 -0.86 3.94
C LEU A 7 11.82 -0.29 5.11
N ALA A 8 12.49 0.04 6.21
CA ALA A 8 11.83 0.64 7.36
C ALA A 8 11.29 2.05 7.02
N VAL A 9 12.12 2.87 6.36
CA VAL A 9 11.72 4.21 5.88
C VAL A 9 10.62 4.11 4.82
N LEU A 10 10.75 3.18 3.85
CA LEU A 10 9.73 2.97 2.81
C LEU A 10 8.37 2.57 3.39
N GLN A 11 8.33 1.75 4.45
CA GLN A 11 7.07 1.43 5.13
C GLN A 11 6.43 2.67 5.78
N ILE A 12 7.22 3.51 6.46
CA ILE A 12 6.72 4.74 7.07
C ILE A 12 6.19 5.70 5.99
N ILE A 13 6.96 5.91 4.92
CA ILE A 13 6.55 6.77 3.80
C ILE A 13 5.27 6.24 3.15
N THR A 14 5.17 4.92 2.94
CA THR A 14 3.98 4.32 2.32
C THR A 14 2.76 4.46 3.23
N GLY A 15 2.90 4.20 4.53
CA GLY A 15 1.80 4.40 5.48
C GLY A 15 1.34 5.86 5.54
N ALA A 16 2.28 6.82 5.53
CA ALA A 16 1.94 8.24 5.42
C ALA A 16 1.27 8.57 4.07
N GLY A 17 1.73 7.97 2.98
CA GLY A 17 1.16 8.12 1.64
C GLY A 17 -0.30 7.66 1.57
N ILE A 18 -0.64 6.53 2.20
CA ILE A 18 -2.02 6.04 2.30
C ILE A 18 -2.91 7.07 3.03
N ILE A 19 -2.42 7.64 4.14
CA ILE A 19 -3.15 8.68 4.87
C ILE A 19 -3.38 9.91 3.97
N CYS A 20 -2.34 10.38 3.29
CA CYS A 20 -2.43 11.51 2.36
C CYS A 20 -3.39 11.23 1.20
N PHE A 21 -3.38 10.02 0.65
CA PHE A 21 -4.30 9.59 -0.42
C PHE A 21 -5.75 9.71 0.03
N TRP A 22 -6.10 9.15 1.20
CA TRP A 22 -7.47 9.23 1.70
C TRP A 22 -7.90 10.65 2.03
N ILE A 23 -7.01 11.47 2.61
CA ILE A 23 -7.29 12.89 2.82
C ILE A 23 -7.62 13.57 1.49
N ALA A 24 -6.78 13.38 0.46
CA ALA A 24 -6.99 13.97 -0.85
C ALA A 24 -8.27 13.44 -1.53
N PHE A 25 -8.56 12.14 -1.42
CA PHE A 25 -9.77 11.52 -1.96
C PHE A 25 -11.03 12.18 -1.41
N PHE A 26 -11.10 12.37 -0.07
CA PHE A 26 -12.26 12.96 0.59
C PHE A 26 -12.36 14.48 0.51
N THR A 27 -11.26 15.19 0.23
CA THR A 27 -11.24 16.67 0.28
C THR A 27 -11.09 17.34 -1.08
N VAL A 28 -10.31 16.75 -1.98
CA VAL A 28 -9.99 17.31 -3.30
C VAL A 28 -10.84 16.66 -4.39
N GLY A 29 -11.36 15.45 -4.15
CA GLY A 29 -12.16 14.71 -5.13
C GLY A 29 -11.27 14.05 -6.18
N LEU A 30 -10.54 13.01 -5.79
CA LEU A 30 -9.66 12.23 -6.69
C LEU A 30 -10.41 11.21 -7.57
N ALA A 31 -11.74 11.17 -7.47
CA ALA A 31 -12.55 10.28 -8.29
C ALA A 31 -12.51 10.69 -9.78
N PRO A 32 -12.55 9.74 -10.71
CA PRO A 32 -12.63 10.04 -12.14
C PRO A 32 -13.92 10.81 -12.47
N GLU A 33 -13.91 11.57 -13.56
CA GLU A 33 -15.07 12.39 -13.95
C GLU A 33 -16.33 11.53 -14.24
N ASN A 34 -16.13 10.34 -14.81
CA ASN A 34 -17.18 9.39 -15.16
C ASN A 34 -16.89 8.02 -14.53
N PRO A 35 -17.14 7.86 -13.22
CA PRO A 35 -16.83 6.62 -12.52
C PRO A 35 -17.74 5.47 -12.99
N PRO A 36 -17.22 4.24 -13.11
CA PRO A 36 -18.03 3.07 -13.42
C PRO A 36 -18.99 2.73 -12.27
N ASP A 37 -19.99 1.91 -12.57
CA ASP A 37 -20.96 1.46 -11.58
C ASP A 37 -20.28 0.78 -10.38
N GLY A 38 -20.68 1.19 -9.17
CA GLY A 38 -20.13 0.65 -7.93
C GLY A 38 -18.75 1.18 -7.55
N TYR A 39 -18.12 2.06 -8.34
CA TYR A 39 -16.82 2.67 -8.02
C TYR A 39 -16.74 3.20 -6.59
N PHE A 40 -17.69 4.05 -6.19
CA PHE A 40 -17.69 4.61 -4.84
C PHE A 40 -17.95 3.55 -3.76
N ALA A 41 -18.76 2.53 -4.03
CA ALA A 41 -18.97 1.46 -3.05
C ALA A 41 -17.69 0.64 -2.85
N PHE A 42 -16.94 0.41 -3.93
CA PHE A 42 -15.62 -0.21 -3.89
C PHE A 42 -14.63 0.65 -3.11
N GLU A 43 -14.42 1.91 -3.52
CA GLU A 43 -13.47 2.83 -2.86
C GLU A 43 -13.80 3.04 -1.38
N HIS A 44 -15.06 3.28 -1.00
CA HIS A 44 -15.43 3.47 0.40
C HIS A 44 -15.30 2.21 1.27
N SER A 45 -15.01 1.03 0.68
CA SER A 45 -14.70 -0.17 1.45
C SER A 45 -13.26 -0.20 1.98
N PHE A 46 -12.36 0.63 1.41
CA PHE A 46 -10.94 0.63 1.71
C PHE A 46 -10.45 1.47 2.90
N PRO A 47 -11.09 2.58 3.34
CA PRO A 47 -10.55 3.41 4.43
C PRO A 47 -10.25 2.65 5.72
N LEU A 48 -11.11 1.69 6.08
CA LEU A 48 -10.90 0.85 7.27
C LEU A 48 -9.71 -0.11 7.12
N PRO A 49 -9.66 -1.02 6.12
CA PRO A 49 -8.50 -1.90 5.94
C PRO A 49 -7.21 -1.13 5.68
N ASP A 50 -7.25 -0.03 4.93
CA ASP A 50 -6.08 0.82 4.67
C ASP A 50 -5.59 1.52 5.93
N GLY A 51 -6.50 1.93 6.81
CA GLY A 51 -6.14 2.45 8.13
C GLY A 51 -5.39 1.44 8.98
N VAL A 52 -5.83 0.18 8.99
CA VAL A 52 -5.10 -0.90 9.69
C VAL A 52 -3.74 -1.14 9.05
N LEU A 53 -3.68 -1.17 7.71
CA LEU A 53 -2.44 -1.38 6.97
C LEU A 53 -1.42 -0.25 7.19
N CYS A 54 -1.85 1.02 7.14
CA CYS A 54 -0.96 2.16 7.29
C CYS A 54 -0.36 2.22 8.71
N LEU A 55 -1.17 1.94 9.74
CA LEU A 55 -0.70 1.81 11.12
C LEU A 55 0.29 0.66 11.26
N GLY A 56 0.02 -0.49 10.63
CA GLY A 56 0.93 -1.64 10.59
C GLY A 56 2.28 -1.31 9.96
N LEU A 57 2.28 -0.65 8.80
CA LEU A 57 3.48 -0.22 8.08
C LEU A 57 4.31 0.79 8.91
N ILE A 58 3.67 1.83 9.46
CA ILE A 58 4.35 2.85 10.28
C ILE A 58 4.96 2.21 11.53
N ALA A 59 4.18 1.41 12.27
CA ALA A 59 4.65 0.74 13.47
C ALA A 59 5.80 -0.24 13.16
N SER A 60 5.68 -1.01 12.07
CA SER A 60 6.73 -1.92 11.59
C SER A 60 8.02 -1.15 11.29
N GLY A 61 7.94 -0.07 10.51
CA GLY A 61 9.09 0.76 10.17
C GLY A 61 9.78 1.34 11.39
N ILE A 62 9.02 1.90 12.34
CA ILE A 62 9.56 2.42 13.61
C ILE A 62 10.28 1.32 14.41
N LEU A 63 9.66 0.13 14.52
CA LEU A 63 10.24 -1.00 15.24
C LEU A 63 11.52 -1.51 14.57
N LEU A 64 11.57 -1.57 13.24
CA LEU A 64 12.76 -1.96 12.49
C LEU A 64 13.91 -0.96 12.66
N LEU A 65 13.63 0.35 12.68
CA LEU A 65 14.64 1.38 12.96
C LEU A 65 15.21 1.24 14.39
N LYS A 66 14.35 0.89 15.35
CA LYS A 66 14.72 0.57 16.73
C LYS A 66 15.42 -0.79 16.88
N GLY A 67 15.50 -1.61 15.82
CA GLY A 67 16.12 -2.93 15.86
C GLY A 67 15.28 -3.99 16.59
N SER A 68 13.98 -3.76 16.77
CA SER A 68 13.08 -4.71 17.43
C SER A 68 12.67 -5.83 16.48
N PRO A 69 12.75 -7.12 16.90
CA PRO A 69 12.35 -8.25 16.06
C PRO A 69 10.84 -8.21 15.73
N LYS A 70 10.02 -7.58 16.58
CA LYS A 70 8.58 -7.38 16.34
C LYS A 70 8.30 -6.59 15.05
N GLY A 71 9.21 -5.69 14.65
CA GLY A 71 9.06 -4.93 13.41
C GLY A 71 9.07 -5.85 12.18
N ARG A 72 9.84 -6.93 12.22
CA ARG A 72 9.87 -7.92 11.13
C ARG A 72 8.54 -8.65 10.99
N THR A 73 7.98 -9.12 12.10
CA THR A 73 6.68 -9.81 12.13
C THR A 73 5.58 -8.91 11.59
N LEU A 74 5.51 -7.67 12.07
CA LEU A 74 4.49 -6.72 11.61
C LEU A 74 4.69 -6.31 10.14
N GLY A 75 5.94 -6.19 9.70
CA GLY A 75 6.28 -5.93 8.31
C GLY A 75 5.87 -7.06 7.36
N LEU A 76 5.96 -8.32 7.79
CA LEU A 76 5.46 -9.47 7.01
C LEU A 76 3.93 -9.50 6.91
N ILE A 77 3.23 -9.18 8.00
CA ILE A 77 1.76 -9.04 7.98
C ILE A 77 1.36 -7.91 7.03
N SER A 78 2.03 -6.76 7.14
CA SER A 78 1.79 -5.60 6.27
C SER A 78 2.16 -5.88 4.81
N ALA A 79 3.15 -6.74 4.55
CA ALA A 79 3.50 -7.18 3.20
C ALA A 79 2.34 -7.93 2.54
N GLY A 80 1.68 -8.84 3.27
CA GLY A 80 0.47 -9.50 2.80
C GLY A 80 -0.67 -8.53 2.50
N GLY A 81 -0.87 -7.54 3.39
CA GLY A 81 -1.87 -6.49 3.18
C GLY A 81 -1.60 -5.63 1.94
N LEU A 82 -0.35 -5.19 1.72
CA LEU A 82 0.05 -4.43 0.53
C LEU A 82 -0.12 -5.23 -0.77
N LEU A 83 0.27 -6.50 -0.77
CA LEU A 83 0.08 -7.38 -1.92
C LEU A 83 -1.40 -7.53 -2.26
N PHE A 84 -2.23 -7.79 -1.25
CA PHE A 84 -3.68 -7.92 -1.44
C PHE A 84 -4.30 -6.61 -1.95
N LEU A 85 -3.96 -5.48 -1.33
CA LEU A 85 -4.44 -4.15 -1.72
C LEU A 85 -4.11 -3.82 -3.18
N GLY A 86 -2.84 -3.97 -3.58
CA GLY A 86 -2.44 -3.68 -4.96
C GLY A 86 -3.10 -4.62 -5.98
N LEU A 87 -3.34 -5.88 -5.62
CA LEU A 87 -3.97 -6.85 -6.52
C LEU A 87 -5.48 -6.66 -6.65
N ILE A 88 -6.18 -6.36 -5.55
CA ILE A 88 -7.63 -6.13 -5.62
C ILE A 88 -7.93 -4.85 -6.40
N ASP A 89 -7.14 -3.80 -6.21
CA ASP A 89 -7.32 -2.55 -6.96
C ASP A 89 -6.91 -2.71 -8.43
N PHE A 90 -5.80 -3.39 -8.72
CA PHE A 90 -5.43 -3.76 -10.10
C PHE A 90 -6.55 -4.56 -10.80
N SER A 91 -7.14 -5.52 -10.09
CA SER A 91 -8.23 -6.34 -10.63
C SER A 91 -9.46 -5.51 -10.95
N PHE A 92 -9.84 -4.58 -10.06
CA PHE A 92 -10.95 -3.65 -10.30
C PHE A 92 -10.68 -2.74 -11.49
N ASN A 93 -9.48 -2.14 -11.54
CA ASN A 93 -9.08 -1.21 -12.59
C ASN A 93 -9.10 -1.85 -13.98
N ILE A 94 -8.61 -3.09 -14.11
CA ILE A 94 -8.66 -3.82 -15.39
C ILE A 94 -10.08 -4.18 -15.79
N GLN A 95 -10.87 -4.73 -14.86
CA GLN A 95 -12.23 -5.20 -15.17
C GLN A 95 -13.17 -4.07 -15.58
N ASN A 96 -12.96 -2.87 -15.05
CA ASN A 96 -13.79 -1.70 -15.33
C ASN A 96 -13.16 -0.73 -16.34
N GLY A 97 -12.07 -1.12 -17.00
CA GLY A 97 -11.43 -0.29 -18.04
C GLY A 97 -10.81 1.00 -17.54
N MET A 98 -10.55 1.13 -16.23
CA MET A 98 -10.04 2.36 -15.60
C MET A 98 -8.69 2.80 -16.18
N TYR A 99 -7.83 1.85 -16.57
CA TYR A 99 -6.54 2.18 -17.19
C TYR A 99 -6.64 2.74 -18.62
N ALA A 100 -7.83 2.70 -19.23
CA ALA A 100 -8.08 3.22 -20.57
C ALA A 100 -8.77 4.61 -20.58
N MET A 101 -9.18 5.14 -19.41
CA MET A 101 -9.96 6.39 -19.34
C MET A 101 -9.15 7.67 -19.61
N GLY A 102 -7.81 7.62 -19.50
CA GLY A 102 -6.90 8.71 -19.85
C GLY A 102 -5.60 8.66 -19.06
N LEU A 103 -4.53 9.30 -19.55
CA LEU A 103 -3.22 9.25 -18.90
C LEU A 103 -3.22 9.87 -17.48
N GLY A 104 -4.03 10.92 -17.26
CA GLY A 104 -4.11 11.61 -15.96
C GLY A 104 -4.71 10.75 -14.85
N GLU A 105 -5.67 9.89 -15.18
CA GLU A 105 -6.34 8.99 -14.23
C GLU A 105 -5.64 7.63 -14.15
N SER A 106 -5.16 7.12 -15.28
CA SER A 106 -4.53 5.80 -15.38
C SER A 106 -3.17 5.75 -14.71
N LEU A 107 -2.33 6.77 -14.90
CA LEU A 107 -0.94 6.75 -14.42
C LEU A 107 -0.81 6.69 -12.89
N PRO A 108 -1.56 7.49 -12.09
CA PRO A 108 -1.52 7.37 -10.63
C PRO A 108 -1.98 6.00 -10.15
N ASN A 109 -3.07 5.46 -10.70
CA ASN A 109 -3.60 4.15 -10.31
C ASN A 109 -2.61 3.02 -10.64
N MET A 110 -2.02 3.04 -11.84
CA MET A 110 -0.99 2.08 -12.23
C MET A 110 0.23 2.16 -11.32
N PHE A 111 0.67 3.38 -10.98
CA PHE A 111 1.81 3.58 -10.10
C PHE A 111 1.55 3.05 -8.69
N ILE A 112 0.40 3.39 -8.09
CA ILE A 112 0.03 2.93 -6.75
C ILE A 112 -0.05 1.40 -6.72
N ASN A 113 -0.70 0.79 -7.71
CA ASN A 113 -0.82 -0.67 -7.78
C ASN A 113 0.52 -1.38 -7.94
N ALA A 114 1.36 -0.88 -8.85
CA ALA A 114 2.72 -1.40 -9.00
C ALA A 114 3.56 -1.20 -7.72
N TRP A 115 3.40 -0.07 -7.03
CA TRP A 115 4.09 0.23 -5.78
C TRP A 115 3.67 -0.72 -4.67
N CYS A 116 2.36 -0.90 -4.44
CA CYS A 116 1.82 -1.79 -3.42
C CYS A 116 2.29 -3.24 -3.63
N VAL A 117 2.19 -3.74 -4.87
CA VAL A 117 2.66 -5.09 -5.21
C VAL A 117 4.18 -5.20 -5.05
N GLY A 118 4.94 -4.24 -5.60
CA GLY A 118 6.40 -4.26 -5.60
C GLY A 118 6.99 -4.15 -4.19
N LEU A 119 6.51 -3.21 -3.38
CA LEU A 119 6.94 -3.06 -2.00
C LEU A 119 6.50 -4.24 -1.13
N GLY A 120 5.25 -4.70 -1.30
CA GLY A 120 4.75 -5.90 -0.61
C GLY A 120 5.64 -7.12 -0.87
N ALA A 121 5.97 -7.39 -2.14
CA ALA A 121 6.88 -8.48 -2.53
C ALA A 121 8.29 -8.28 -1.95
N ALA A 122 8.83 -7.05 -2.01
CA ALA A 122 10.14 -6.75 -1.45
C ALA A 122 10.18 -6.98 0.07
N LEU A 123 9.14 -6.56 0.80
CA LEU A 123 9.02 -6.81 2.24
C LEU A 123 8.91 -8.31 2.52
N ALA A 124 8.06 -9.05 1.81
CA ALA A 124 7.91 -10.49 1.98
C ALA A 124 9.23 -11.25 1.78
N VAL A 125 9.99 -10.93 0.73
CA VAL A 125 11.27 -11.59 0.44
C VAL A 125 12.35 -11.20 1.44
N ARG A 126 12.51 -9.90 1.72
CA ARG A 126 13.63 -9.40 2.55
C ARG A 126 13.39 -9.61 4.04
N LEU A 127 12.14 -9.49 4.48
CA LEU A 127 11.70 -9.80 5.85
C LEU A 127 11.26 -11.27 6.03
N GLY A 128 11.34 -12.11 4.98
CA GLY A 128 11.15 -13.56 5.09
C GLY A 128 12.43 -14.35 5.41
N LYS A 129 13.62 -13.86 5.01
CA LYS A 129 14.91 -14.55 5.22
C LYS A 129 15.26 -14.83 6.70
N PRO A 130 15.55 -16.06 7.12
CA PRO A 130 15.94 -16.34 8.51
C PRO A 130 17.04 -15.39 9.00
N ILE A 131 16.95 -14.94 10.25
CA ILE A 131 18.05 -14.21 10.88
C ILE A 131 19.17 -15.24 11.05
N SER A 132 20.26 -15.13 10.28
CA SER A 132 21.43 -15.98 10.51
C SER A 132 21.98 -15.65 11.90
N SER A 133 21.95 -16.64 12.79
CA SER A 133 22.50 -16.61 14.14
C SER A 133 24.00 -16.35 14.14
#